data_AF-A0A9N9SQG4-F1
#
_entry.id   AF-A0A9N9SQG4-F1
#
_cell.length_a   1.000
_cell.length_b   1.000
_cell.length_c   1.000
_cell.angle_alpha   90.00
_cell.angle_beta   90.00
_cell.angle_gamma   90.00
#
_symmetry.space_group_name_H-M   'P 1'
#
loop_
_entity.id
_entity.type
_entity.pdbx_description
1 polymer ?
#
loop_
_entity_poly.entity_id
_entity_poly.type
_entity_poly.pdbx_seq_one_letter_code
_entity_poly.pdbx_strand_id
1 'polypeptide(L)'
;MDAGGRDPDFLAFVITLLMMLLLAAGVKKSLIFNNILNVINLAVWVFVMTAGLFYVNTDNWTKHKGFLPKGWSGVFTGAATCFYAFIGFDIIATTGEEAATPKKSIPLAIVSSLAIILIAYVTSSMMITLIVPYTEVDEDSALVEMFGQVGAYKCKYIVAVGALAGLTVSMFGSMFPMPRIIYAMAQDGLIFRIFSQVWPSTGTPALATFISGLTAAIAALFIRLEILVEMMSIGKKLCLTF
;
A
#
# COMPACT_ATOMS: atom_id res chain seq x y z
N MET A 1 12.67 21.03 14.81
CA MET A 1 13.70 20.78 13.79
C MET A 1 14.57 19.66 14.33
N ASP A 2 14.09 18.42 14.26
CA ASP A 2 14.87 17.27 14.67
C ASP A 2 15.53 16.67 13.43
N ALA A 3 16.77 17.09 13.20
CA ALA A 3 17.70 16.43 12.28
C ALA A 3 18.19 15.10 12.89
N GLY A 4 17.24 14.24 13.30
CA GLY A 4 17.50 12.89 13.81
C GLY A 4 17.61 11.93 12.64
N GLY A 5 18.82 11.80 12.08
CA GLY A 5 19.13 10.78 11.08
C GLY A 5 18.85 9.40 11.65
N ARG A 6 17.88 8.70 11.04
CA ARG A 6 17.74 7.25 11.18
C ARG A 6 18.94 6.60 10.49
N ASP A 7 19.41 5.48 11.02
CA ASP A 7 20.39 4.66 10.31
C ASP A 7 19.85 4.32 8.91
N PRO A 8 20.70 4.33 7.86
CA PRO A 8 20.25 4.09 6.50
C PRO A 8 19.49 2.75 6.39
N ASP A 9 18.28 2.78 5.83
CA ASP A 9 17.45 1.57 5.71
C ASP A 9 17.89 0.72 4.49
N PHE A 10 18.96 -0.03 4.70
CA PHE A 10 19.54 -0.89 3.67
C PHE A 10 18.57 -1.98 3.18
N LEU A 11 17.68 -2.45 4.06
CA LEU A 11 16.70 -3.47 3.69
C LEU A 11 15.66 -2.89 2.72
N ALA A 12 15.11 -1.71 3.02
CA ALA A 12 14.21 -1.01 2.11
C ALA A 12 14.89 -0.68 0.76
N PHE A 13 16.15 -0.26 0.78
CA PHE A 13 16.94 -0.02 -0.43
C PHE A 13 17.04 -1.26 -1.32
N VAL A 14 17.44 -2.40 -0.74
CA VAL A 14 17.62 -3.67 -1.48
C VAL A 14 16.28 -4.17 -2.03
N ILE A 15 15.21 -4.15 -1.23
CA ILE A 15 13.89 -4.58 -1.70
C ILE A 15 13.42 -3.69 -2.85
N THR A 16 13.56 -2.37 -2.74
CA THR A 16 13.14 -1.43 -3.81
C THR A 16 13.92 -1.67 -5.10
N LEU A 17 15.22 -1.98 -5.00
CA LEU A 17 16.07 -2.28 -6.15
C LEU A 17 15.70 -3.61 -6.82
N LEU A 18 15.40 -4.65 -6.02
CA LEU A 18 14.87 -5.92 -6.53
C LEU A 18 13.54 -5.73 -7.26
N MET A 19 12.65 -4.90 -6.72
CA MET A 19 11.35 -4.60 -7.32
C MET A 19 11.51 -3.83 -8.64
N MET A 20 12.44 -2.87 -8.69
CA MET A 20 12.80 -2.18 -9.93
C MET A 20 13.28 -3.16 -11.01
N LEU A 21 14.17 -4.08 -10.67
CA LEU A 21 14.70 -5.07 -11.62
C LEU A 21 13.60 -6.01 -12.13
N LEU A 22 12.69 -6.43 -11.26
CA LEU A 22 11.58 -7.29 -11.64
C LEU A 22 10.60 -6.58 -12.59
N LEU A 23 10.31 -5.30 -12.35
CA LEU A 23 9.52 -4.48 -13.28
C LEU A 23 10.22 -4.27 -14.63
N ALA A 24 11.53 -4.06 -14.61
CA ALA A 24 12.33 -3.92 -15.82
C ALA A 24 12.34 -5.23 -16.66
N ALA A 25 12.25 -6.40 -16.02
CA ALA A 25 12.25 -7.71 -16.68
C ALA A 25 10.95 -8.04 -17.45
N GLY A 26 9.85 -7.29 -17.26
CA GLY A 26 8.71 -7.31 -18.18
C GLY A 26 7.32 -7.35 -17.56
N VAL A 27 6.44 -6.52 -18.13
CA VAL A 27 5.09 -6.19 -17.63
C VAL A 27 4.08 -7.34 -17.75
N LYS A 28 4.13 -8.10 -18.85
CA LYS A 28 3.11 -9.13 -19.14
C LYS A 28 3.10 -10.27 -18.11
N LYS A 29 4.28 -10.71 -17.68
CA LYS A 29 4.39 -11.68 -16.57
C LYS A 29 4.07 -11.03 -15.23
N SER A 30 4.42 -9.75 -15.06
CA SER A 30 4.15 -8.99 -13.84
C SER A 30 2.66 -8.87 -13.53
N LEU A 31 1.78 -8.73 -14.53
CA LEU A 31 0.33 -8.64 -14.32
C LEU A 31 -0.28 -9.94 -13.78
N ILE A 32 0.11 -11.09 -14.33
CA ILE A 32 -0.37 -12.40 -13.86
C ILE A 32 0.14 -12.66 -12.44
N PHE A 33 1.42 -12.39 -12.20
CA PHE A 33 2.03 -12.52 -10.88
C PHE A 33 1.31 -11.64 -9.84
N ASN A 34 1.06 -10.37 -10.18
CA ASN A 34 0.36 -9.44 -9.31
C ASN A 34 -1.07 -9.91 -8.99
N ASN A 35 -1.79 -10.43 -9.99
CA ASN A 35 -3.15 -10.92 -9.78
C ASN A 35 -3.19 -12.16 -8.87
N ILE A 36 -2.25 -13.10 -9.04
CA ILE A 36 -2.13 -14.28 -8.16
C ILE A 36 -1.88 -13.84 -6.72
N LEU A 37 -0.92 -12.93 -6.50
CA LEU A 37 -0.64 -12.43 -5.16
C LEU A 37 -1.84 -11.68 -4.55
N ASN A 38 -2.61 -10.94 -5.36
CA ASN A 38 -3.80 -10.27 -4.88
C ASN A 38 -4.91 -11.24 -4.44
N VAL A 39 -5.08 -12.37 -5.15
CA VAL A 39 -5.99 -13.44 -4.72
C VAL A 39 -5.54 -14.05 -3.39
N ILE A 40 -4.23 -14.24 -3.21
CA ILE A 40 -3.66 -14.71 -1.93
C ILE A 40 -3.95 -13.69 -0.82
N ASN A 41 -3.75 -12.39 -1.06
CA ASN A 41 -4.02 -11.35 -0.08
C ASN A 41 -5.49 -11.33 0.35
N LEU A 42 -6.42 -11.45 -0.61
CA LEU A 42 -7.84 -11.52 -0.31
C LEU A 42 -8.16 -12.77 0.52
N ALA A 43 -7.57 -13.92 0.19
CA ALA A 43 -7.74 -15.15 0.94
C ALA A 43 -7.19 -15.04 2.38
N VAL A 44 -6.03 -14.39 2.55
CA VAL A 44 -5.45 -14.12 3.88
C VAL A 44 -6.35 -13.18 4.67
N TRP A 45 -6.90 -12.14 4.06
CA TRP A 45 -7.85 -11.25 4.73
C TRP A 45 -9.10 -12.02 5.21
N VAL A 46 -9.71 -12.85 4.37
CA VAL A 46 -10.83 -13.72 4.78
C VAL A 46 -10.42 -14.68 5.91
N PHE A 47 -9.22 -15.25 5.84
CA PHE A 47 -8.68 -16.09 6.91
C PHE A 47 -8.54 -15.31 8.22
N VAL A 48 -8.01 -14.09 8.20
CA VAL A 48 -7.90 -13.22 9.38
C VAL A 48 -9.28 -12.93 9.98
N MET A 49 -10.28 -12.64 9.16
CA MET A 49 -11.64 -12.39 9.64
C MET A 49 -12.25 -13.64 10.30
N THR A 50 -12.11 -14.81 9.67
CA THR A 50 -12.69 -16.06 10.17
C THR A 50 -11.95 -16.59 11.40
N ALA A 51 -10.62 -16.57 11.40
CA ALA A 51 -9.80 -16.97 12.53
C ALA A 51 -9.93 -15.99 13.70
N GLY A 52 -10.01 -14.69 13.41
CA GLY A 52 -10.13 -13.63 14.40
C GLY A 52 -11.38 -13.76 15.27
N LEU A 53 -12.52 -14.16 14.69
CA LEU A 53 -13.78 -14.38 15.40
C LEU A 53 -13.66 -15.35 16.59
N PHE A 54 -12.74 -16.32 16.55
CA PHE A 54 -12.52 -17.27 17.65
C PHE A 54 -11.80 -16.66 18.87
N TYR A 55 -11.12 -15.52 18.68
CA TYR A 55 -10.32 -14.85 19.71
C TYR A 55 -10.87 -13.47 20.09
N VAL A 56 -12.05 -13.10 19.58
CA VAL A 56 -12.71 -11.83 19.91
C VAL A 56 -13.09 -11.79 21.38
N ASN A 57 -12.73 -10.70 22.04
CA ASN A 57 -13.16 -10.38 23.39
C ASN A 57 -13.83 -9.00 23.43
N THR A 58 -15.15 -8.95 23.62
CA THR A 58 -15.92 -7.71 23.69
C THR A 58 -15.59 -6.85 24.91
N ASP A 59 -14.94 -7.43 25.92
CA ASP A 59 -14.43 -6.67 27.07
C ASP A 59 -13.38 -5.63 26.65
N ASN A 60 -12.65 -5.85 25.55
CA ASN A 60 -11.67 -4.92 25.01
C ASN A 60 -12.29 -3.56 24.63
N TRP A 61 -13.56 -3.54 24.22
CA TRP A 61 -14.27 -2.28 23.89
C TRP A 61 -14.98 -1.63 25.07
N THR A 62 -15.17 -2.33 26.19
CA THR A 62 -15.94 -1.83 27.34
C THR A 62 -15.08 -1.55 28.56
N LYS A 63 -14.16 -2.46 28.92
CA LYS A 63 -13.34 -2.36 30.15
C LYS A 63 -12.03 -1.61 29.95
N HIS A 64 -11.46 -1.61 28.75
CA HIS A 64 -10.15 -0.98 28.45
C HIS A 64 -10.29 0.49 28.03
N LYS A 65 -10.81 1.33 28.94
CA LYS A 65 -11.13 2.77 28.73
C LYS A 65 -12.31 3.06 27.78
N GLY A 66 -13.09 2.04 27.44
CA GLY A 66 -14.29 2.15 26.61
C GLY A 66 -14.00 2.31 25.11
N PHE A 67 -15.06 2.48 24.31
CA PHE A 67 -14.99 2.56 22.84
C PHE A 67 -14.31 3.85 22.32
N LEU A 68 -14.36 4.94 23.09
CA LEU A 68 -13.83 6.26 22.71
C LEU A 68 -12.87 6.83 23.76
N PRO A 69 -11.71 6.18 24.00
CA PRO A 69 -10.79 6.59 25.07
C PRO A 69 -10.17 7.98 24.84
N LYS A 70 -10.05 8.42 23.58
CA LYS A 70 -9.56 9.75 23.17
C LYS A 70 -10.70 10.70 22.74
N GLY A 71 -11.96 10.32 22.95
CA GLY A 71 -13.13 11.06 22.49
C GLY A 71 -13.17 11.31 20.98
N TRP A 72 -14.04 12.23 20.56
CA TRP A 72 -14.19 12.61 19.14
C TRP A 72 -12.93 13.23 18.53
N SER A 73 -12.14 13.95 19.34
CA SER A 73 -10.87 14.51 18.87
C SER A 73 -9.93 13.42 18.35
N GLY A 74 -9.78 12.31 19.09
CA GLY A 74 -8.99 11.17 18.63
C GLY A 74 -9.54 10.51 17.36
N VAL A 75 -10.87 10.45 17.20
CA VAL A 75 -11.51 9.92 15.99
C VAL A 75 -11.17 10.78 14.78
N PHE A 76 -11.23 12.11 14.88
CA PHE A 76 -10.88 13.00 13.78
C PHE A 76 -9.39 12.91 13.41
N THR A 77 -8.49 12.83 14.40
CA THR A 77 -7.05 12.63 14.15
C THR A 77 -6.76 11.28 13.50
N GLY A 78 -7.42 10.21 13.97
CA GLY A 78 -7.33 8.87 13.37
C GLY A 78 -7.88 8.83 11.94
N ALA A 79 -9.03 9.47 11.69
CA ALA A 79 -9.61 9.56 10.35
C ALA A 79 -8.66 10.26 9.35
N ALA A 80 -7.96 11.31 9.79
CA ALA A 80 -6.99 12.02 8.97
C ALA A 80 -5.78 11.15 8.58
N THR A 81 -5.30 10.30 9.50
CA THR A 81 -4.19 9.37 9.21
C THR A 81 -4.64 8.20 8.35
N CYS A 82 -5.84 7.65 8.60
CA CYS A 82 -6.45 6.59 7.78
C CYS A 82 -6.71 7.00 6.32
N PHE A 83 -6.77 8.30 6.01
CA PHE A 83 -6.87 8.79 4.62
C PHE A 83 -5.72 8.24 3.75
N TYR A 84 -4.54 8.04 4.34
CA TYR A 84 -3.40 7.44 3.66
C TYR A 84 -3.72 6.03 3.12
N ALA A 85 -4.51 5.24 3.84
CA ALA A 85 -4.85 3.87 3.45
C ALA A 85 -5.72 3.80 2.19
N PHE A 86 -6.38 4.91 1.81
CA PHE A 86 -7.20 5.00 0.59
C PHE A 86 -6.41 5.54 -0.62
N ILE A 87 -5.12 5.87 -0.45
CA ILE A 87 -4.27 6.28 -1.58
C ILE A 87 -4.02 5.06 -2.48
N GLY A 88 -4.30 5.20 -3.78
CA GLY A 88 -4.02 4.18 -4.79
C GLY A 88 -5.11 4.00 -5.85
N PHE A 89 -6.32 4.53 -5.62
CA PHE A 89 -7.43 4.43 -6.59
C PHE A 89 -7.13 5.12 -7.94
N ASP A 90 -6.26 6.12 -7.94
CA ASP A 90 -5.75 6.86 -9.10
C ASP A 90 -4.96 5.98 -10.07
N ILE A 91 -4.34 4.91 -9.58
CA ILE A 91 -3.62 3.92 -10.41
C ILE A 91 -4.59 3.28 -11.43
N ILE A 92 -5.85 3.10 -11.04
CA ILE A 92 -6.92 2.58 -11.91
C ILE A 92 -7.20 3.58 -13.05
N ALA A 93 -7.14 4.89 -12.77
CA ALA A 93 -7.33 5.90 -13.80
C ALA A 93 -6.14 5.97 -14.77
N THR A 94 -4.90 5.84 -14.28
CA THR A 94 -3.68 5.83 -15.12
C THR A 94 -3.60 4.63 -16.06
N THR A 95 -4.26 3.52 -15.72
CA THR A 95 -4.34 2.32 -16.57
C THR A 95 -5.54 2.32 -17.52
N GLY A 96 -6.24 3.45 -17.63
CA GLY A 96 -7.43 3.59 -18.45
C GLY A 96 -7.23 3.35 -19.95
N GLU A 97 -6.02 3.56 -20.47
CA GLU A 97 -5.68 3.29 -21.88
C GLU A 97 -5.74 1.80 -22.22
N GLU A 98 -5.60 0.91 -21.24
CA GLU A 98 -5.68 -0.55 -21.40
C GLU A 98 -7.10 -1.09 -21.15
N ALA A 99 -8.05 -0.24 -20.75
CA ALA A 99 -9.41 -0.65 -20.48
C ALA A 99 -10.24 -0.75 -21.76
N ALA A 100 -10.98 -1.86 -21.93
CA ALA A 100 -11.82 -2.08 -23.11
C ALA A 100 -12.97 -1.04 -23.24
N THR A 101 -13.51 -0.53 -22.14
CA THR A 101 -14.56 0.52 -22.14
C THR A 101 -14.27 1.57 -21.07
N PRO A 102 -13.29 2.47 -21.30
CA PRO A 102 -12.77 3.38 -20.28
C PRO A 102 -13.86 4.22 -19.59
N LYS A 103 -14.81 4.75 -20.37
CA LYS A 103 -15.90 5.63 -19.90
C LYS A 103 -16.82 4.98 -18.85
N LYS A 104 -16.94 3.65 -18.83
CA LYS A 104 -17.82 2.92 -17.88
C LYS A 104 -17.01 2.06 -16.92
N SER A 105 -15.98 1.38 -17.41
CA SER A 105 -15.19 0.45 -16.62
C SER A 105 -14.33 1.15 -15.57
N ILE A 106 -13.74 2.31 -15.88
CA ILE A 106 -12.88 3.03 -14.91
C ILE A 106 -13.69 3.57 -13.73
N PRO A 107 -14.80 4.31 -13.91
CA PRO A 107 -15.59 4.77 -12.75
C PRO A 107 -16.14 3.62 -11.92
N LEU A 108 -16.62 2.54 -12.55
CA LEU A 108 -17.12 1.37 -11.85
C LEU A 108 -16.01 0.67 -11.05
N ALA A 109 -14.81 0.53 -11.61
CA ALA A 109 -13.67 -0.06 -10.93
C ALA A 109 -13.22 0.79 -9.73
N ILE A 110 -13.19 2.11 -9.85
CA ILE A 110 -12.85 3.01 -8.73
C ILE A 110 -13.88 2.86 -7.61
N VAL A 111 -15.18 2.96 -7.90
CA VAL A 111 -16.23 2.90 -6.86
C VAL A 111 -16.28 1.52 -6.20
N SER A 112 -16.21 0.44 -6.98
CA SER A 112 -16.23 -0.92 -6.44
C SER A 112 -14.99 -1.24 -5.61
N SER A 113 -13.78 -0.87 -6.07
CA SER A 113 -12.55 -1.10 -5.30
C SER A 113 -12.54 -0.33 -3.98
N LEU A 114 -12.97 0.95 -4.00
CA LEU A 114 -13.09 1.76 -2.78
C LEU A 114 -14.09 1.16 -1.79
N ALA A 115 -15.24 0.68 -2.27
CA ALA A 115 -16.24 0.06 -1.40
C ALA A 115 -15.72 -1.24 -0.75
N ILE A 116 -15.04 -2.10 -1.51
CA ILE A 116 -14.45 -3.34 -0.99
C ILE A 116 -13.37 -3.03 0.05
N ILE A 117 -12.48 -2.08 -0.25
CA ILE A 117 -11.39 -1.68 0.64
C ILE A 117 -11.95 -1.07 1.94
N LEU A 118 -12.99 -0.24 1.85
CA LEU A 118 -13.65 0.34 3.01
C LEU A 118 -14.17 -0.76 3.95
N ILE A 119 -14.85 -1.77 3.41
CA ILE A 119 -15.33 -2.91 4.19
C ILE A 119 -14.16 -3.67 4.82
N ALA A 120 -13.10 -3.93 4.05
CA ALA A 120 -11.93 -4.64 4.53
C ALA A 120 -11.21 -3.89 5.67
N TYR A 121 -11.10 -2.56 5.59
CA TYR A 121 -10.48 -1.75 6.64
C TYR A 121 -11.33 -1.65 7.90
N VAL A 122 -12.64 -1.42 7.77
CA VAL A 122 -13.54 -1.36 8.94
C VAL A 122 -13.54 -2.70 9.68
N THR A 123 -13.69 -3.80 8.96
CA THR A 123 -13.68 -5.14 9.55
C THR A 123 -12.34 -5.51 10.18
N SER A 124 -11.21 -5.17 9.53
CA SER A 124 -9.87 -5.42 10.09
C SER A 124 -9.62 -4.60 11.37
N SER A 125 -10.00 -3.32 11.37
CA SER A 125 -9.89 -2.46 12.55
C SER A 125 -10.74 -2.98 13.72
N MET A 126 -11.97 -3.43 13.43
CA MET A 126 -12.81 -4.09 14.43
C MET A 126 -12.17 -5.36 14.99
N MET A 127 -11.61 -6.22 14.13
CA MET A 127 -10.98 -7.47 14.59
C MET A 127 -9.77 -7.21 15.48
N ILE A 128 -8.85 -6.32 15.06
CA ILE A 128 -7.65 -6.01 15.86
C ILE A 128 -8.06 -5.49 17.24
N THR A 129 -8.95 -4.51 17.30
CA THR A 129 -9.36 -3.86 18.56
C THR A 129 -10.24 -4.74 19.46
N LEU A 130 -10.87 -5.78 18.91
CA LEU A 130 -11.61 -6.78 19.68
C LEU A 130 -10.72 -7.91 20.20
N ILE A 131 -9.61 -8.22 19.53
CA ILE A 131 -8.69 -9.28 19.95
C ILE A 131 -7.66 -8.74 20.95
N VAL A 132 -7.11 -7.55 20.69
CA VAL A 132 -6.06 -6.92 21.48
C VAL A 132 -6.54 -5.57 22.04
N PRO A 133 -6.28 -5.27 23.34
CA PRO A 133 -6.56 -3.94 23.90
C PRO A 133 -5.87 -2.83 23.12
N TYR A 134 -6.53 -1.68 22.89
CA TYR A 134 -6.01 -0.62 22.01
C TYR A 134 -4.61 -0.09 22.41
N THR A 135 -4.24 -0.21 23.70
CA THR A 135 -2.94 0.23 24.22
C THR A 135 -1.78 -0.72 23.92
N GLU A 136 -2.07 -1.94 23.52
CA GLU A 136 -1.10 -3.02 23.28
C GLU A 136 -1.04 -3.43 21.81
N VAL A 137 -1.78 -2.72 20.94
CA VAL A 137 -1.71 -2.90 19.51
C VAL A 137 -0.34 -2.46 19.02
N ASP A 138 0.37 -3.39 18.39
CA ASP A 138 1.67 -3.13 17.76
C ASP A 138 1.51 -2.18 16.56
N GLU A 139 2.27 -1.09 16.53
CA GLU A 139 2.13 -0.04 15.50
C GLU A 139 2.67 -0.48 14.13
N ASP A 140 3.68 -1.37 14.10
CA ASP A 140 4.35 -1.81 12.88
C ASP A 140 3.66 -3.04 12.24
N SER A 141 3.08 -3.92 13.06
CA SER A 141 2.66 -5.26 12.64
C SER A 141 1.35 -5.74 13.28
N ALA A 142 0.41 -4.83 13.56
CA ALA A 142 -0.87 -5.09 14.23
C ALA A 142 -1.57 -6.40 13.84
N LEU A 143 -1.78 -6.66 12.54
CA LEU A 143 -2.50 -7.85 12.06
C LEU A 143 -1.75 -9.17 12.29
N VAL A 144 -0.43 -9.13 12.32
CA VAL A 144 0.42 -10.31 12.53
C VAL A 144 0.56 -10.56 14.03
N GLU A 145 0.87 -9.52 14.79
CA GLU A 145 1.18 -9.64 16.21
C GLU A 145 -0.07 -9.90 17.07
N MET A 146 -1.26 -9.47 16.63
CA MET A 146 -2.49 -9.76 17.37
C MET A 146 -2.71 -11.26 17.61
N PHE A 147 -2.31 -12.13 16.67
CA PHE A 147 -2.37 -13.58 16.84
C PHE A 147 -1.26 -14.12 17.75
N GLY A 148 -0.11 -13.43 17.81
CA GLY A 148 0.98 -13.75 18.74
C GLY A 148 0.57 -13.49 20.20
N GLN A 149 -0.11 -12.38 20.46
CA GLN A 149 -0.54 -11.98 21.80
C GLN A 149 -1.60 -12.91 22.40
N VAL A 150 -2.43 -13.53 21.55
CA VAL A 150 -3.41 -14.55 21.99
C VAL A 150 -2.89 -15.99 21.96
N GLY A 151 -1.58 -16.19 21.71
CA GLY A 151 -0.94 -17.51 21.68
C GLY A 151 -1.21 -18.33 20.41
N ALA A 152 -1.85 -17.76 19.39
CA ALA A 152 -2.18 -18.41 18.13
C ALA A 152 -1.03 -18.32 17.10
N TYR A 153 0.15 -18.86 17.44
CA TYR A 153 1.35 -18.75 16.60
C TYR A 153 1.20 -19.31 15.18
N LYS A 154 0.38 -20.36 14.99
CA LYS A 154 0.08 -20.89 13.64
C LYS A 154 -0.61 -19.85 12.76
N CYS A 155 -1.58 -19.12 13.31
CA CYS A 155 -2.26 -18.03 12.60
C CYS A 155 -1.27 -16.89 12.31
N LYS A 156 -0.42 -16.53 13.28
CA LYS A 156 0.63 -15.51 13.11
C LYS A 156 1.51 -15.79 11.88
N TYR A 157 2.02 -17.01 11.71
CA TYR A 157 2.87 -17.34 10.56
C TYR A 157 2.14 -17.27 9.22
N ILE A 158 0.89 -17.74 9.16
CA ILE A 158 0.08 -17.68 7.93
C ILE A 158 -0.17 -16.22 7.53
N VAL A 159 -0.55 -15.38 8.50
CA VAL A 159 -0.82 -13.96 8.25
C VAL A 159 0.47 -13.21 7.93
N ALA A 160 1.61 -13.55 8.54
CA ALA A 160 2.90 -12.95 8.21
C ALA A 160 3.30 -13.19 6.75
N VAL A 161 3.15 -14.42 6.24
CA VAL A 161 3.42 -14.73 4.83
C VAL A 161 2.48 -13.94 3.92
N GLY A 162 1.20 -13.86 4.27
CA GLY A 162 0.23 -13.05 3.54
C GLY A 162 0.53 -11.55 3.56
N ALA A 163 0.99 -11.02 4.69
CA ALA A 163 1.39 -9.62 4.81
C ALA A 163 2.59 -9.31 3.89
N LEU A 164 3.59 -10.18 3.82
CA LEU A 164 4.73 -10.03 2.91
C LEU A 164 4.29 -10.05 1.43
N ALA A 165 3.37 -10.95 1.07
CA ALA A 165 2.78 -10.98 -0.26
C ALA A 165 1.99 -9.68 -0.55
N GLY A 166 1.26 -9.17 0.44
CA GLY A 166 0.52 -7.91 0.41
C GLY A 166 1.39 -6.71 0.13
N LEU A 167 2.46 -6.57 0.91
CA LEU A 167 3.43 -5.49 0.75
C LEU A 167 4.08 -5.54 -0.64
N THR A 168 4.42 -6.74 -1.12
CA THR A 168 4.98 -6.93 -2.47
C THR A 168 4.01 -6.45 -3.56
N VAL A 169 2.72 -6.80 -3.47
CA VAL A 169 1.68 -6.34 -4.42
C VAL A 169 1.52 -4.82 -4.39
N SER A 170 1.48 -4.23 -3.19
CA SER A 170 1.34 -2.78 -3.03
C SER A 170 2.53 -2.02 -3.64
N MET A 171 3.75 -2.50 -3.41
CA MET A 171 4.96 -1.94 -4.03
C MET A 171 4.93 -2.10 -5.57
N PHE A 172 4.52 -3.27 -6.08
CA PHE A 172 4.35 -3.47 -7.52
C PHE A 172 3.34 -2.49 -8.12
N GLY A 173 2.17 -2.38 -7.50
CA GLY A 173 1.08 -1.53 -7.97
C GLY A 173 1.46 -0.05 -8.05
N SER A 174 2.23 0.43 -7.08
CA SER A 174 2.69 1.83 -7.04
C SER A 174 3.83 2.14 -8.01
N MET A 175 4.74 1.20 -8.25
CA MET A 175 5.84 1.38 -9.20
C MET A 175 5.42 1.15 -10.67
N PHE A 176 4.32 0.44 -10.92
CA PHE A 176 3.82 0.15 -12.26
C PHE A 176 3.41 1.39 -13.10
N PRO A 177 2.65 2.38 -12.58
CA PRO A 177 2.28 3.57 -13.34
C PRO A 177 3.42 4.57 -13.50
N MET A 178 4.44 4.52 -12.63
CA MET A 178 5.51 5.52 -12.57
C MET A 178 6.28 5.70 -13.91
N PRO A 179 6.70 4.63 -14.62
CA PRO A 179 7.36 4.79 -15.91
C PRO A 179 6.44 5.38 -16.99
N ARG A 180 5.11 5.14 -16.92
CA ARG A 180 4.13 5.70 -17.86
C ARG A 180 3.98 7.20 -17.71
N ILE A 181 3.93 7.68 -16.46
CA ILE A 181 3.84 9.11 -16.15
C ILE A 181 5.10 9.84 -16.65
N ILE A 182 6.29 9.27 -16.39
CA ILE A 182 7.55 9.83 -16.88
C ILE A 182 7.61 9.86 -18.41
N TYR A 183 7.15 8.79 -19.06
CA TYR A 183 7.06 8.73 -20.52
C TYR A 183 6.14 9.80 -21.10
N ALA A 184 4.95 10.01 -20.51
CA ALA A 184 4.01 11.05 -20.94
C ALA A 184 4.62 12.46 -20.78
N MET A 185 5.23 12.75 -19.62
CA MET A 185 5.93 14.03 -19.40
C MET A 185 7.08 14.28 -20.39
N ALA A 186 7.78 13.21 -20.81
CA ALA A 186 8.84 13.30 -21.80
C ALA A 186 8.32 13.51 -23.23
N GLN A 187 7.12 13.02 -23.55
CA GLN A 187 6.45 13.32 -24.81
C GLN A 187 5.94 14.77 -24.86
N ASP A 188 5.40 15.26 -23.76
CA ASP A 188 4.91 16.65 -23.63
C ASP A 188 6.04 17.69 -23.62
N GLY A 189 7.31 17.25 -23.59
CA GLY A 189 8.48 18.11 -23.60
C GLY A 189 8.79 18.79 -22.27
N LEU A 190 8.12 18.40 -21.18
CA LEU A 190 8.38 18.90 -19.83
C LEU A 190 9.73 18.40 -19.28
N ILE A 191 10.15 17.20 -19.67
CA ILE A 191 11.43 16.60 -19.28
C ILE A 191 12.24 16.13 -20.50
N PHE A 192 13.49 15.70 -20.28
CA PHE A 192 14.38 15.27 -21.35
C PHE A 192 13.79 14.15 -22.20
N ARG A 193 13.82 14.33 -23.54
CA ARG A 193 13.24 13.38 -24.51
C ARG A 193 13.83 11.97 -24.45
N ILE A 194 15.01 11.81 -23.86
CA ILE A 194 15.65 10.51 -23.61
C ILE A 194 14.75 9.57 -22.78
N PHE A 195 13.89 10.11 -21.91
CA PHE A 195 12.95 9.32 -21.10
C PHE A 195 11.76 8.73 -21.88
N SER A 196 11.51 9.15 -23.13
CA SER A 196 10.46 8.58 -23.99
C SER A 196 10.94 7.37 -24.81
N GLN A 197 12.18 6.91 -24.62
CA GLN A 197 12.67 5.70 -25.29
C GLN A 197 12.06 4.43 -24.70
N VAL A 198 11.33 3.68 -25.52
CA VAL A 198 10.69 2.41 -25.16
C VAL A 198 11.57 1.24 -25.61
N TRP A 199 11.75 0.24 -24.74
CA TRP A 199 12.55 -0.93 -25.07
C TRP A 199 11.74 -1.93 -25.92
N PRO A 200 12.25 -2.39 -27.09
CA PRO A 200 11.47 -3.18 -28.05
C PRO A 200 10.98 -4.54 -27.52
N SER A 201 11.71 -5.15 -26.58
CA SER A 201 11.38 -6.50 -26.07
C SER A 201 10.32 -6.50 -24.96
N THR A 202 10.24 -5.44 -24.17
CA THR A 202 9.34 -5.36 -22.99
C THR A 202 8.18 -4.39 -23.20
N GLY A 203 8.26 -3.49 -24.19
CA GLY A 203 7.28 -2.44 -24.41
C GLY A 203 7.24 -1.40 -23.29
N THR A 204 8.28 -1.34 -22.45
CA THR A 204 8.38 -0.41 -21.32
C THR A 204 9.45 0.65 -21.54
N PRO A 205 9.26 1.87 -21.00
CA PRO A 205 10.31 2.88 -20.94
C PRO A 205 11.33 2.45 -19.87
N ALA A 206 12.31 1.64 -20.30
CA ALA A 206 13.28 1.01 -19.41
C ALA A 206 14.11 2.06 -18.64
N LEU A 207 14.56 3.12 -19.33
CA LEU A 207 15.35 4.17 -18.70
C LEU A 207 14.56 4.95 -17.64
N ALA A 208 13.29 5.24 -17.91
CA ALA A 208 12.40 5.85 -16.93
C ALA A 208 12.25 4.96 -15.70
N THR A 209 12.05 3.65 -15.90
CA THR A 209 11.92 2.66 -14.82
C THR A 209 13.18 2.57 -13.95
N PHE A 210 14.36 2.55 -14.57
CA PHE A 210 15.63 2.47 -13.85
C PHE A 210 15.91 3.74 -13.05
N ILE A 211 15.75 4.92 -13.66
CA ILE A 211 16.05 6.19 -12.98
C ILE A 211 15.04 6.44 -11.85
N SER A 212 13.76 6.17 -12.10
CA SER A 212 12.72 6.39 -11.09
C SER A 212 12.83 5.38 -9.94
N GLY A 213 13.11 4.10 -10.24
CA GLY A 213 13.33 3.06 -9.24
C GLY A 213 14.59 3.30 -8.41
N LEU A 214 15.69 3.73 -9.04
CA LEU A 214 16.93 4.08 -8.32
C LEU A 214 16.72 5.30 -7.43
N THR A 215 16.02 6.32 -7.91
CA THR A 215 15.69 7.51 -7.12
C THR A 215 14.81 7.14 -5.91
N ALA A 216 13.82 6.26 -6.13
CA ALA A 216 12.97 5.73 -5.05
C ALA A 216 13.78 4.91 -4.03
N ALA A 217 14.72 4.08 -4.47
CA ALA A 217 15.58 3.31 -3.58
C ALA A 217 16.47 4.23 -2.71
N ILE A 218 17.09 5.24 -3.32
CA ILE A 218 17.89 6.25 -2.59
C ILE A 218 17.02 7.02 -1.59
N ALA A 219 15.81 7.41 -1.98
CA ALA A 219 14.87 8.06 -1.08
C ALA A 219 14.49 7.15 0.10
N ALA A 220 14.20 5.87 -0.16
CA ALA A 220 13.90 4.88 0.88
C ALA A 220 15.09 4.62 1.83
N LEU A 221 16.33 4.81 1.37
CA LEU A 221 17.53 4.64 2.19
C LEU A 221 17.68 5.76 3.23
N PHE A 222 17.36 7.01 2.87
CA PHE A 222 17.63 8.20 3.71
C PHE A 222 16.41 8.84 4.35
N ILE A 223 15.20 8.62 3.81
CA ILE A 223 13.98 9.30 4.24
C ILE A 223 13.12 8.34 5.05
N ARG A 224 12.65 8.80 6.21
CA ARG A 224 11.74 8.03 7.08
C ARG A 224 10.37 7.84 6.44
N LEU A 225 9.73 6.70 6.74
CA LEU A 225 8.41 6.36 6.24
C LEU A 225 7.37 7.45 6.56
N GLU A 226 7.38 8.01 7.78
CA GLU A 226 6.39 9.04 8.16
C GLU A 226 6.47 10.27 7.25
N ILE A 227 7.69 10.72 6.94
CA ILE A 227 7.94 11.86 6.05
C ILE A 227 7.50 11.52 4.63
N LEU A 228 7.80 10.32 4.13
CA LEU A 228 7.35 9.86 2.80
C LEU A 228 5.82 9.83 2.70
N VAL A 229 5.15 9.34 3.75
CA VAL A 229 3.69 9.29 3.86
C VAL A 229 3.09 10.70 3.88
N GLU A 230 3.66 11.62 4.67
CA GLU A 230 3.24 13.01 4.75
C GLU A 230 3.40 13.73 3.40
N MET A 231 4.57 13.61 2.77
CA MET A 231 4.85 14.20 1.45
C MET A 231 3.86 13.70 0.39
N MET A 232 3.59 12.39 0.37
CA MET A 232 2.62 11.79 -0.54
C MET A 232 1.20 12.30 -0.29
N SER A 233 0.77 12.35 0.98
CA SER A 233 -0.56 12.82 1.36
C SER A 233 -0.77 14.30 1.01
N ILE A 234 0.21 15.16 1.26
CA ILE A 234 0.18 16.59 0.90
C ILE A 234 0.10 16.76 -0.62
N GLY A 235 0.95 16.07 -1.38
CA GLY A 235 0.96 16.14 -2.84
C GLY A 235 -0.37 15.71 -3.46
N LYS A 236 -0.97 14.64 -2.92
CA LYS A 236 -2.27 14.15 -3.40
C LYS A 236 -3.42 15.09 -3.09
N LYS A 237 -3.43 15.67 -1.89
CA LYS A 237 -4.42 16.70 -1.52
C LYS A 237 -4.34 17.90 -2.46
N LEU A 238 -3.12 18.35 -2.79
CA LEU A 238 -2.90 19.44 -3.73
C LEU A 238 -3.51 19.11 -5.10
N CYS A 239 -3.18 17.94 -5.65
CA CYS A 239 -3.68 17.49 -6.95
C CYS A 239 -5.21 17.33 -7.02
N LEU A 240 -5.88 16.96 -5.92
CA LEU A 240 -7.34 16.83 -5.88
C LEU A 240 -8.07 18.16 -5.69
N THR A 241 -7.35 19.20 -5.26
CA THR A 241 -7.93 20.53 -5.01
C THR A 241 -7.93 21.42 -6.26
N PHE A 242 -7.06 21.14 -7.23
CA PHE A 242 -6.95 21.81 -8.52
C PHE A 242 -7.52 20.96 -9.65
#